data_AF-A0A9J6H1N1-F1
#
_entry.id   AF-A0A9J6H1N1-F1
#
_cell.length_a   1.000
_cell.length_b   1.000
_cell.length_c   1.000
_cell.angle_alpha   90.00
_cell.angle_beta   90.00
_cell.angle_gamma   90.00
#
_symmetry.space_group_name_H-M   'P 1'
#
loop_
_entity.id
_entity.type
_entity.pdbx_description
1 polymer ?
#
loop_
_entity_poly.entity_id
_entity_poly.type
_entity_poly.pdbx_seq_one_letter_code
_entity_poly.pdbx_strand_id
1 'polypeptide(L)'
;MGHVLSSYKKSTSFLDKVIDGALTQSPFSDYMLSAPAAAASSSSAPSPGSVAPLLPCCRRNRVDVAMSSPLKLVVFVGSCRTGRMAERLKRYVVGQLDKRGHQVTVIDPEDQPELLTVRKPLHFHGPGETPPEWLSRLHEHVLAAQGYVVLCPEYNRCIAPALGSAMDHFPPDSYRHKPCAIVAYTIGTTGTLRISPR
;
A
#
# COMPACT_ATOMS: atom_id res chain seq x y z
N MET A 1 25.77 -16.51 -13.86
CA MET A 1 25.36 -15.26 -13.18
C MET A 1 24.66 -14.22 -14.08
N GLY A 2 24.07 -14.61 -15.23
CA GLY A 2 23.47 -13.64 -16.18
C GLY A 2 21.94 -13.55 -16.20
N HIS A 3 21.22 -14.56 -15.68
CA HIS A 3 19.75 -14.63 -15.84
C HIS A 3 18.94 -13.88 -14.77
N VAL A 4 19.57 -13.46 -13.66
CA VAL A 4 18.88 -12.74 -12.57
C VAL A 4 18.68 -11.26 -12.91
N LEU A 5 19.50 -10.66 -13.78
CA LEU A 5 19.44 -9.21 -14.06
C LEU A 5 18.34 -8.81 -15.06
N SER A 6 17.88 -9.73 -15.92
CA SER A 6 16.91 -9.41 -16.99
C SER A 6 15.47 -9.25 -16.47
N SER A 7 15.06 -10.03 -15.46
CA SER A 7 13.75 -9.88 -14.82
C SER A 7 13.60 -8.61 -13.98
N TYR A 8 14.71 -7.95 -13.60
CA TYR A 8 14.69 -6.80 -12.68
C TYR A 8 14.32 -5.47 -13.36
N LYS A 9 14.61 -5.28 -14.65
CA LYS A 9 14.22 -4.06 -15.38
C LYS A 9 12.69 -3.93 -15.59
N LYS A 10 11.96 -5.05 -15.60
CA LYS A 10 10.48 -5.03 -15.67
C LYS A 10 9.84 -4.63 -14.33
N SER A 11 10.49 -4.95 -13.20
CA SER A 11 9.95 -4.73 -11.86
C SER A 11 9.88 -3.24 -11.46
N THR A 12 10.85 -2.42 -11.89
CA THR A 12 10.83 -0.97 -11.60
C THR A 12 9.63 -0.27 -12.24
N SER A 13 9.27 -0.65 -13.48
CA SER A 13 8.09 -0.11 -14.16
C SER A 13 6.75 -0.52 -13.53
N PHE A 14 6.74 -1.63 -12.76
CA PHE A 14 5.56 -2.08 -12.02
C PHE A 14 5.45 -1.35 -10.68
N LEU A 15 6.56 -1.11 -10.00
CA LEU A 15 6.59 -0.33 -8.76
C LEU A 15 6.20 1.13 -8.99
N ASP A 16 6.64 1.74 -10.09
CA ASP A 16 6.21 3.09 -10.46
C ASP A 16 4.68 3.14 -10.66
N LYS A 17 4.10 2.10 -11.31
CA LYS A 17 2.63 1.95 -11.46
C LYS A 17 1.88 1.65 -10.16
N VAL A 18 2.50 0.98 -9.20
CA VAL A 18 1.90 0.71 -7.87
C VAL A 18 1.90 1.97 -7.02
N ILE A 19 2.97 2.77 -7.08
CA ILE A 19 3.01 4.08 -6.43
C ILE A 19 1.99 5.02 -7.09
N ASP A 20 1.84 4.97 -8.42
CA ASP A 20 0.82 5.75 -9.15
C ASP A 20 -0.62 5.23 -8.95
N GLY A 21 -0.78 3.92 -8.71
CA GLY A 21 -2.07 3.23 -8.58
C GLY A 21 -2.65 3.19 -7.17
N ALA A 22 -1.81 3.08 -6.13
CA ALA A 22 -2.26 3.05 -4.73
C ALA A 22 -2.80 4.40 -4.25
N LEU A 23 -2.45 5.50 -4.91
CA LEU A 23 -3.04 6.81 -4.67
C LEU A 23 -4.38 7.03 -5.40
N THR A 24 -4.84 6.09 -6.23
CA THR A 24 -5.99 6.31 -7.13
C THR A 24 -7.17 5.34 -6.96
N GLN A 25 -7.20 4.44 -5.97
CA GLN A 25 -8.35 3.53 -5.82
C GLN A 25 -8.77 3.29 -4.36
N SER A 26 -9.91 3.88 -4.00
CA SER A 26 -10.84 3.28 -3.04
C SER A 26 -12.18 3.03 -3.76
N PRO A 27 -12.52 1.77 -4.12
CA PRO A 27 -13.88 1.43 -4.54
C PRO A 27 -14.54 0.64 -3.40
N PHE A 28 -15.17 1.36 -2.46
CA PHE A 28 -16.04 0.78 -1.45
C PHE A 28 -17.33 1.60 -1.40
N SER A 29 -18.18 1.46 -2.42
CA SER A 29 -19.57 1.95 -2.34
C SER A 29 -20.60 1.14 -3.14
N ASP A 30 -20.23 0.28 -4.09
CA ASP A 30 -21.21 -0.17 -5.10
C ASP A 30 -21.66 -1.64 -4.99
N TYR A 31 -21.68 -2.22 -3.79
CA TYR A 31 -22.29 -3.55 -3.58
C TYR A 31 -23.06 -3.63 -2.27
N MET A 32 -24.28 -3.09 -2.26
CA MET A 32 -25.37 -3.49 -1.35
C MET A 32 -26.68 -2.89 -1.87
N LEU A 33 -27.28 -3.55 -2.87
CA LEU A 33 -28.74 -3.71 -2.95
C LEU A 33 -29.03 -4.82 -3.97
N SER A 34 -29.38 -5.99 -3.46
CA SER A 34 -29.91 -7.11 -4.22
C SER A 34 -31.42 -6.96 -4.38
N ALA A 35 -31.94 -7.20 -5.59
CA ALA A 35 -33.27 -7.76 -5.82
C ALA A 35 -33.37 -8.26 -7.29
N PRO A 36 -33.78 -9.52 -7.53
CA PRO A 36 -33.90 -10.09 -8.88
C PRO A 36 -35.37 -10.14 -9.36
N ALA A 37 -35.61 -10.09 -10.67
CA ALA A 37 -36.74 -10.77 -11.33
C ALA A 37 -36.74 -10.64 -12.88
N ALA A 38 -37.20 -11.73 -13.51
CA ALA A 38 -37.92 -11.82 -14.81
C ALA A 38 -37.15 -12.02 -16.13
N ALA A 39 -36.95 -13.31 -16.45
CA ALA A 39 -37.34 -14.07 -17.66
C ALA A 39 -37.65 -13.41 -19.04
N ALA A 40 -37.18 -14.14 -20.08
CA ALA A 40 -37.70 -14.32 -21.46
C ALA A 40 -37.67 -13.10 -22.41
N SER A 41 -37.48 -13.16 -23.74
CA SER A 41 -37.19 -14.19 -24.76
C SER A 41 -36.95 -13.47 -26.10
N SER A 42 -36.09 -14.04 -26.97
CA SER A 42 -36.10 -13.94 -28.45
C SER A 42 -36.27 -12.58 -29.16
N SER A 43 -35.30 -12.18 -29.98
CA SER A 43 -35.35 -12.31 -31.45
C SER A 43 -34.42 -11.34 -32.21
N SER A 44 -33.85 -11.88 -33.30
CA SER A 44 -33.30 -11.22 -34.51
C SER A 44 -32.02 -10.39 -34.42
N ALA A 45 -31.01 -10.85 -35.17
CA ALA A 45 -29.82 -10.10 -35.54
C ALA A 45 -30.08 -9.25 -36.79
N PRO A 46 -29.61 -8.00 -36.88
CA PRO A 46 -29.50 -7.27 -38.14
C PRO A 46 -28.06 -7.24 -38.69
N SER A 47 -28.01 -7.10 -40.00
CA SER A 47 -26.90 -7.19 -40.96
C SER A 47 -25.76 -6.16 -40.82
N PRO A 48 -24.56 -6.41 -41.38
CA PRO A 48 -23.41 -5.54 -41.24
C PRO A 48 -23.47 -4.39 -42.24
N GLY A 49 -23.49 -3.14 -41.77
CA GLY A 49 -23.47 -1.99 -42.68
C GLY A 49 -23.78 -0.67 -42.01
N SER A 50 -22.95 -0.25 -41.04
CA SER A 50 -22.78 1.16 -40.66
C SER A 50 -21.70 1.23 -39.57
N VAL A 51 -20.49 1.64 -39.93
CA VAL A 51 -19.42 1.89 -38.97
C VAL A 51 -19.75 3.20 -38.25
N ALA A 52 -20.47 3.11 -37.13
CA ALA A 52 -20.60 4.23 -36.21
C ALA A 52 -19.21 4.51 -35.60
N PRO A 53 -18.77 5.78 -35.51
CA PRO A 53 -17.48 6.11 -34.94
C PRO A 53 -17.44 5.63 -33.49
N LEU A 54 -16.42 4.85 -33.15
CA LEU A 54 -16.19 4.34 -31.81
C LEU A 54 -16.15 5.52 -30.84
N LEU A 55 -17.19 5.64 -30.01
CA LEU A 55 -17.16 6.46 -28.81
C LEU A 55 -15.94 6.03 -28.00
N PRO A 56 -15.11 6.97 -27.49
CA PRO A 56 -14.01 6.61 -26.62
C PRO A 56 -14.59 6.15 -25.27
N CYS A 57 -14.88 4.86 -25.15
CA CYS A 57 -15.52 4.22 -24.00
C CYS A 57 -14.67 4.22 -22.73
N CYS A 58 -13.44 4.71 -22.77
CA CYS A 58 -12.61 4.89 -21.60
C CYS A 58 -11.80 6.18 -21.74
N ARG A 59 -12.47 7.34 -21.64
CA ARG A 59 -11.77 8.54 -21.17
C ARG A 59 -11.37 8.23 -19.72
N ARG A 60 -10.22 7.57 -19.55
CA ARG A 60 -9.52 7.54 -18.27
C ARG A 60 -9.44 8.99 -17.86
N ASN A 61 -10.18 9.39 -16.84
CA ASN A 61 -9.81 10.54 -16.05
C ASN A 61 -8.42 10.20 -15.52
N ARG A 62 -7.38 10.50 -16.30
CA ARG A 62 -6.14 10.96 -15.70
C ARG A 62 -6.59 12.16 -14.92
N VAL A 63 -6.72 11.99 -13.61
CA VAL A 63 -6.48 13.11 -12.72
C VAL A 63 -5.06 13.50 -13.09
N ASP A 64 -4.94 14.49 -13.97
CA ASP A 64 -3.67 15.14 -14.22
C ASP A 64 -3.25 15.61 -12.83
N VAL A 65 -2.25 14.93 -12.26
CA VAL A 65 -1.66 15.30 -10.97
C VAL A 65 -0.98 16.64 -11.22
N ALA A 66 -1.78 17.70 -11.15
CA ALA A 66 -1.33 19.07 -11.10
C ALA A 66 -0.25 19.10 -10.03
N MET A 67 0.94 19.61 -10.37
CA MET A 67 2.15 19.56 -9.55
C MET A 67 1.81 19.77 -8.07
N SER A 68 1.72 18.65 -7.35
CA SER A 68 1.03 18.61 -6.07
C SER A 68 1.97 19.16 -5.02
N SER A 69 1.46 20.03 -4.16
CA SER A 69 2.12 20.46 -2.92
C SER A 69 2.80 19.27 -2.22
N PRO A 70 3.95 19.49 -1.56
CA PRO A 70 4.68 18.42 -0.88
C PRO A 70 3.78 17.71 0.12
N LEU A 71 3.47 16.44 -0.15
CA LEU A 71 2.66 15.61 0.73
C LEU A 71 3.51 15.03 1.85
N LYS A 72 2.93 14.88 3.05
CA LYS A 72 3.56 14.18 4.18
C LYS A 72 3.20 12.70 4.13
N LEU A 73 4.19 11.85 3.93
CA LEU A 73 4.01 10.41 3.80
C LEU A 73 4.81 9.69 4.87
N VAL A 74 4.24 8.61 5.40
CA VAL A 74 4.93 7.73 6.34
C VAL A 74 5.18 6.38 5.69
N VAL A 75 6.42 5.89 5.77
CA VAL A 75 6.84 4.60 5.25
C VAL A 75 7.11 3.65 6.42
N PHE A 76 6.31 2.58 6.53
CA PHE A 76 6.52 1.52 7.51
C PHE A 76 7.41 0.42 6.93
N VAL A 77 8.46 0.05 7.66
CA VAL A 77 9.37 -1.05 7.27
C VAL A 77 9.04 -2.30 8.07
N GLY A 78 8.73 -3.39 7.38
CA GLY A 78 8.25 -4.61 8.06
C GLY A 78 9.30 -5.63 8.48
N SER A 79 10.60 -5.33 8.43
CA SER A 79 11.66 -6.31 8.72
C SER A 79 12.78 -5.69 9.57
N CYS A 80 13.18 -6.41 10.61
CA CYS A 80 14.36 -6.18 11.45
C CYS A 80 15.38 -7.33 11.32
N ARG A 81 15.35 -8.08 10.20
CA ARG A 81 16.31 -9.18 9.97
C ARG A 81 17.62 -8.62 9.44
N THR A 82 18.73 -9.26 9.81
CA THR A 82 20.04 -8.96 9.23
C THR A 82 20.07 -9.29 7.74
N GLY A 83 20.71 -8.43 6.93
CA GLY A 83 20.78 -8.61 5.47
C GLY A 83 19.43 -8.51 4.74
N ARG A 84 18.44 -7.81 5.31
CA ARG A 84 17.08 -7.70 4.77
C ARG A 84 17.00 -7.02 3.40
N MET A 85 16.16 -7.55 2.52
CA MET A 85 15.76 -6.88 1.26
C MET A 85 15.01 -5.56 1.52
N ALA A 86 14.38 -5.44 2.70
CA ALA A 86 13.66 -4.25 3.15
C ALA A 86 14.52 -2.99 3.00
N GLU A 87 15.82 -3.08 3.29
CA GLU A 87 16.75 -1.94 3.23
C GLU A 87 16.92 -1.41 1.80
N ARG A 88 16.92 -2.30 0.80
CA ARG A 88 17.00 -1.93 -0.61
C ARG A 88 15.69 -1.32 -1.09
N LEU A 89 14.57 -1.90 -0.67
CA LEU A 89 13.23 -1.40 -1.02
C LEU A 89 12.93 -0.06 -0.35
N LYS A 90 13.29 0.11 0.93
CA LYS A 90 13.24 1.38 1.67
C LYS A 90 13.92 2.48 0.87
N ARG A 91 15.19 2.28 0.52
CA ARG A 91 15.95 3.25 -0.27
C ARG A 91 15.33 3.56 -1.64
N TYR A 92 14.80 2.54 -2.32
CA TYR A 92 14.13 2.73 -3.60
C TYR A 92 12.85 3.58 -3.44
N VAL A 93 11.96 3.20 -2.52
CA VAL A 93 10.67 3.86 -2.33
C VAL A 93 10.86 5.30 -1.86
N VAL A 94 11.69 5.52 -0.84
CA VAL A 94 12.03 6.87 -0.36
C VAL A 94 12.59 7.71 -1.50
N GLY A 95 13.57 7.18 -2.25
CA GLY A 95 14.13 7.90 -3.40
C GLY A 95 13.15 8.19 -4.53
N GLN A 96 12.06 7.42 -4.69
CA GLN A 96 10.99 7.73 -5.65
C GLN A 96 10.05 8.82 -5.12
N LEU A 97 9.74 8.80 -3.83
CA LEU A 97 8.90 9.81 -3.19
C LEU A 97 9.61 11.17 -3.13
N ASP A 98 10.91 11.17 -2.84
CA ASP A 98 11.75 12.37 -2.81
C ASP A 98 11.84 13.03 -4.20
N LYS A 99 12.00 12.23 -5.26
CA LYS A 99 11.99 12.73 -6.65
C LYS A 99 10.68 13.42 -7.04
N ARG A 100 9.58 13.07 -6.38
CA ARG A 100 8.26 13.68 -6.56
C ARG A 100 8.04 14.90 -5.64
N GLY A 101 9.02 15.24 -4.80
CA GLY A 101 8.97 16.38 -3.89
C GLY A 101 8.09 16.15 -2.65
N HIS A 102 7.84 14.89 -2.26
CA HIS A 102 7.09 14.58 -1.04
C HIS A 102 8.00 14.56 0.19
N GLN A 103 7.43 14.85 1.36
CA GLN A 103 8.11 14.73 2.65
C GLN A 103 7.89 13.33 3.21
N VAL A 104 8.96 12.57 3.41
CA VAL A 104 8.88 11.18 3.83
C VAL A 104 9.44 11.00 5.24
N THR A 105 8.63 10.42 6.12
CA THR A 105 9.07 9.94 7.43
C THR A 105 9.11 8.42 7.41
N VAL A 106 10.24 7.83 7.79
CA VAL A 106 10.39 6.37 7.82
C VAL A 106 10.29 5.87 9.24
N ILE A 107 9.47 4.84 9.44
CA ILE A 107 9.33 4.11 10.71
C ILE A 107 9.91 2.72 10.47
N ASP A 108 11.13 2.50 10.95
CA ASP A 108 11.88 1.25 10.81
C ASP A 108 12.14 0.63 12.20
N PRO A 109 11.65 -0.59 12.48
CA PRO A 109 11.89 -1.27 13.75
C PRO A 109 13.36 -1.64 13.98
N GLU A 110 14.21 -1.60 12.95
CA GLU A 110 15.66 -1.71 13.13
C GLU A 110 16.25 -0.44 13.75
N ASP A 111 15.79 0.73 13.30
CA ASP A 111 16.28 2.03 13.76
C ASP A 111 15.68 2.37 15.14
N GLN A 112 14.49 1.85 15.43
CA GLN A 112 13.75 2.00 16.69
C GLN A 112 13.31 0.64 17.24
N PRO A 113 14.20 -0.09 17.94
CA PRO A 113 13.92 -1.42 18.47
C PRO A 113 12.74 -1.48 19.44
N GLU A 114 12.37 -0.35 20.07
CA GLU A 114 11.21 -0.23 20.95
C GLU A 114 9.90 -0.61 20.23
N LEU A 115 9.84 -0.39 18.91
CA LEU A 115 8.70 -0.78 18.08
C LEU A 115 8.46 -2.28 18.06
N LEU A 116 9.49 -3.09 18.30
CA LEU A 116 9.37 -4.55 18.31
C LEU A 116 8.63 -5.06 19.56
N THR A 117 8.55 -4.25 20.62
CA THR A 117 7.94 -4.64 21.89
C THR A 117 6.71 -3.77 22.20
N VAL A 118 5.54 -4.19 21.73
CA VAL A 118 4.27 -3.59 22.16
C VAL A 118 3.96 -4.03 23.59
N ARG A 119 3.98 -3.09 24.53
CA ARG A 119 3.54 -3.33 25.92
C ARG A 119 2.16 -2.74 26.19
N LYS A 120 1.95 -1.50 25.77
CA LYS A 120 0.72 -0.75 25.96
C LYS A 120 0.54 0.25 24.81
N PRO A 121 -0.34 -0.04 23.83
CA PRO A 121 -0.66 0.88 22.75
C PRO A 121 -1.17 2.22 23.26
N LEU A 122 -1.02 3.27 22.44
CA LEU A 122 -1.25 4.64 22.87
C LEU A 122 -2.68 4.89 23.39
N HIS A 123 -3.69 4.27 22.78
CA HIS A 123 -5.10 4.45 23.14
C HIS A 123 -5.52 3.71 24.41
N PHE A 124 -4.65 2.88 25.00
CA PHE A 124 -4.91 2.23 26.28
C PHE A 124 -4.35 3.01 27.48
N HIS A 125 -3.63 4.11 27.27
CA HIS A 125 -3.18 4.98 28.36
C HIS A 125 -4.37 5.77 28.92
N GLY A 126 -4.60 5.63 30.23
CA GLY A 126 -5.73 6.23 30.91
C GLY A 126 -5.48 7.69 31.32
N PRO A 127 -6.50 8.38 31.86
CA PRO A 127 -6.33 9.73 32.40
C PRO A 127 -5.29 9.74 33.52
N GLY A 128 -4.22 10.53 33.36
CA GLY A 128 -3.11 10.63 34.31
C GLY A 128 -1.90 9.76 34.00
N GLU A 129 -1.97 8.91 32.97
CA GLU A 129 -0.82 8.17 32.47
C GLU A 129 -0.20 8.88 31.27
N THR A 130 1.11 9.15 31.35
CA THR A 130 1.84 9.77 30.25
C THR A 130 2.49 8.68 29.39
N PRO A 131 2.14 8.56 28.10
CA PRO A 131 2.81 7.63 27.21
C PRO A 131 4.30 8.00 27.04
N PRO A 132 5.16 7.03 26.70
CA PRO A 132 6.57 7.30 26.44
C PRO A 132 6.75 8.38 25.37
N GLU A 133 7.70 9.28 25.58
CA GLU A 133 7.88 10.44 24.69
C GLU A 133 8.17 10.04 23.23
N TRP A 134 8.95 8.98 23.02
CA TRP A 134 9.26 8.45 21.69
C TRP A 134 7.98 8.02 20.94
N LEU A 135 7.02 7.44 21.65
CA LEU A 135 5.77 6.96 21.09
C LEU A 135 4.86 8.12 20.70
N SER A 136 4.76 9.14 21.56
CA SER A 136 4.00 10.36 21.27
C SER A 136 4.56 11.10 20.04
N ARG A 137 5.88 11.27 19.95
CA ARG A 137 6.53 11.89 18.78
C ARG A 137 6.27 11.12 17.49
N LEU A 138 6.38 9.78 17.52
CA LEU A 138 6.04 8.96 16.36
C LEU A 138 4.56 9.08 15.98
N HIS A 139 3.67 9.13 16.97
CA HIS A 139 2.25 9.28 16.72
C HIS A 139 1.92 10.61 16.05
N GLU A 140 2.59 11.70 16.42
CA GLU A 140 2.44 12.99 15.75
C GLU A 140 2.80 12.91 14.26
N HIS A 141 3.86 12.19 13.90
CA HIS A 141 4.22 11.95 12.50
C HIS A 141 3.14 11.14 11.77
N VAL A 142 2.62 10.08 12.40
CA VAL A 142 1.54 9.25 11.83
C VAL A 142 0.26 10.08 11.67
N LEU A 143 -0.11 10.90 12.66
CA LEU A 143 -1.27 11.79 12.58
C LEU A 143 -1.13 12.84 11.48
N ALA A 144 0.03 13.47 11.35
CA ALA A 144 0.30 14.47 10.32
C ALA A 144 0.44 13.90 8.90
N ALA A 145 0.62 12.58 8.78
CA ALA A 145 0.72 11.92 7.49
C ALA A 145 -0.60 11.98 6.70
N GLN A 146 -0.49 12.31 5.42
CA GLN A 146 -1.58 12.31 4.45
C GLN A 146 -1.70 10.96 3.74
N GLY A 147 -0.75 10.04 3.94
CA GLY A 147 -0.79 8.71 3.38
C GLY A 147 0.34 7.83 3.90
N TYR A 148 0.19 6.52 3.68
CA TYR A 148 1.12 5.50 4.18
C TYR A 148 1.63 4.60 3.07
N VAL A 149 2.89 4.21 3.17
CA VAL A 149 3.45 3.12 2.37
C VAL A 149 3.96 2.03 3.31
N VAL A 150 3.47 0.81 3.14
CA VAL A 150 3.81 -0.33 4.00
C VAL A 150 4.67 -1.29 3.21
N LEU A 151 5.94 -1.42 3.61
CA LEU A 151 6.85 -2.44 3.09
C LEU A 151 6.58 -3.74 3.83
N CYS A 152 5.87 -4.66 3.19
CA CYS A 152 5.38 -5.89 3.79
C CYS A 152 6.21 -7.11 3.32
N PRO A 153 7.20 -7.56 4.10
CA PRO A 153 7.82 -8.86 3.86
C PRO A 153 6.84 -9.97 4.15
N GLU A 154 6.82 -10.98 3.28
CA GLU A 154 6.12 -12.23 3.54
C GLU A 154 7.01 -13.19 4.34
N TYR A 155 6.65 -13.44 5.61
CA TYR A 155 7.31 -14.42 6.46
C TYR A 155 6.35 -15.53 6.82
N ASN A 156 6.74 -16.79 6.54
CA ASN A 156 5.92 -17.96 6.81
C ASN A 156 4.49 -17.86 6.25
N ARG A 157 4.31 -17.19 5.10
CA ARG A 157 3.00 -16.91 4.45
C ARG A 157 2.11 -15.92 5.21
N CYS A 158 2.67 -15.16 6.13
CA CYS A 158 1.97 -14.14 6.90
C CYS A 158 2.72 -12.81 6.82
N ILE A 159 2.05 -11.76 7.32
CA ILE A 159 2.72 -10.50 7.64
C ILE A 159 3.87 -10.74 8.62
N ALA A 160 4.96 -10.01 8.43
CA ALA A 160 6.06 -10.09 9.37
C ALA A 160 5.65 -9.59 10.78
N PRO A 161 6.05 -10.30 11.86
CA PRO A 161 5.67 -9.93 13.22
C PRO A 161 6.21 -8.55 13.62
N ALA A 162 7.39 -8.17 13.10
CA ALA A 162 7.96 -6.84 13.30
C ALA A 162 7.05 -5.74 12.73
N LEU A 163 6.42 -5.98 11.57
CA LEU A 163 5.50 -5.02 10.97
C LEU A 163 4.21 -4.87 11.78
N GLY A 164 3.64 -6.00 12.20
CA GLY A 164 2.46 -6.00 13.06
C GLY A 164 2.74 -5.25 14.36
N SER A 165 3.85 -5.56 15.03
CA SER A 165 4.28 -4.90 16.26
C SER A 165 4.47 -3.38 16.06
N ALA A 166 5.15 -2.96 14.98
CA ALA A 166 5.40 -1.55 14.72
C ALA A 166 4.12 -0.73 14.48
N MET A 167 3.09 -1.32 13.87
CA MET A 167 1.82 -0.62 13.59
C MET A 167 0.83 -0.67 14.77
N ASP A 168 0.89 -1.70 15.62
CA ASP A 168 -0.07 -1.94 16.71
C ASP A 168 0.03 -0.90 17.86
N HIS A 169 1.10 -0.11 17.90
CA HIS A 169 1.26 0.97 18.89
C HIS A 169 0.27 2.12 18.71
N PHE A 170 -0.22 2.36 17.48
CA PHE A 170 -0.99 3.54 17.13
C PHE A 170 -2.50 3.29 17.15
N PRO A 171 -3.33 4.28 17.54
CA PRO A 171 -4.78 4.11 17.52
C PRO A 171 -5.31 3.88 16.09
N PRO A 172 -6.35 3.06 15.91
CA PRO A 172 -6.99 2.84 14.60
C PRO A 172 -7.42 4.13 13.89
N ASP A 173 -7.81 5.15 14.67
CA ASP A 173 -8.23 6.45 14.14
C ASP A 173 -7.10 7.17 13.37
N SER A 174 -5.83 6.94 13.76
CA SER A 174 -4.67 7.52 13.07
C SER A 174 -4.56 7.07 11.61
N TYR A 175 -5.09 5.89 11.28
CA TYR A 175 -5.07 5.32 9.93
C TYR A 175 -6.33 5.63 9.13
N ARG A 176 -7.36 6.20 9.77
CA ARG A 176 -8.68 6.34 9.18
C ARG A 176 -8.68 7.33 8.02
N HIS A 177 -9.33 6.95 6.92
CA HIS A 177 -9.50 7.77 5.71
C HIS A 177 -8.20 8.24 5.03
N LYS A 178 -7.06 7.62 5.32
CA LYS A 178 -5.78 7.94 4.69
C LYS A 178 -5.45 6.90 3.61
N PRO A 179 -5.02 7.33 2.41
CA PRO A 179 -4.59 6.41 1.37
C PRO A 179 -3.40 5.55 1.85
N CYS A 180 -3.42 4.27 1.51
CA CYS A 180 -2.36 3.33 1.85
C CYS A 180 -1.87 2.56 0.61
N ALA A 181 -0.56 2.42 0.49
CA ALA A 181 0.09 1.60 -0.51
C ALA A 181 0.81 0.44 0.18
N ILE A 182 0.61 -0.79 -0.30
CA ILE A 182 1.29 -1.97 0.24
C ILE A 182 2.28 -2.48 -0.79
N VAL A 183 3.55 -2.55 -0.41
CA VAL A 183 4.63 -3.13 -1.22
C VAL A 183 5.01 -4.46 -0.58
N ALA A 184 4.39 -5.54 -1.07
CA ALA A 184 4.68 -6.89 -0.63
C ALA A 184 5.91 -7.46 -1.36
N TYR A 185 6.79 -8.16 -0.65
CA TYR A 185 7.93 -8.84 -1.27
C TYR A 185 8.26 -10.18 -0.60
N THR A 186 8.77 -11.10 -1.42
CA THR A 186 9.19 -12.44 -1.03
C THR A 186 10.53 -12.79 -1.70
N ILE A 187 11.19 -13.86 -1.25
CA ILE A 187 12.45 -14.35 -1.81
C ILE A 187 12.18 -15.42 -2.90
N GLY A 188 10.94 -15.94 -3.02
CA GLY A 188 10.54 -16.97 -3.98
C GLY A 188 9.82 -16.46 -5.23
N THR A 189 9.83 -17.26 -6.29
CA THR A 189 9.11 -16.99 -7.56
C THR A 189 7.60 -17.16 -7.45
N THR A 190 7.14 -17.94 -6.48
CA THR A 190 5.72 -18.03 -6.09
C THR A 190 5.50 -17.08 -4.93
N GLY A 191 5.16 -15.83 -5.24
CA GLY A 191 4.75 -14.85 -4.23
C GLY A 191 3.47 -15.26 -3.50
N THR A 192 2.91 -14.31 -2.75
CA THR A 192 1.80 -14.39 -1.79
C THR A 192 0.54 -15.16 -2.24
N LEU A 193 0.42 -15.52 -3.52
CA LEU A 193 -0.61 -16.41 -4.04
C LEU A 193 -0.03 -17.78 -4.40
N ARG A 194 -0.15 -18.73 -3.47
CA ARG A 194 -0.03 -20.16 -3.81
C ARG A 194 -1.39 -20.72 -4.15
N ILE A 195 -1.69 -20.84 -5.44
CA ILE A 195 -2.74 -21.72 -5.92
C ILE A 195 -2.15 -23.13 -5.94
N SER A 196 -2.62 -24.02 -5.06
CA SER A 196 -2.32 -25.45 -5.26
C SER A 196 -3.18 -25.94 -6.43
N PRO A 197 -2.60 -26.46 -7.51
CA PRO A 197 -3.37 -27.27 -8.44
C PRO A 197 -3.69 -28.56 -7.69
N ARG A 198 -4.91 -28.66 -7.16
CA ARG A 198 -5.46 -29.94 -6.74
C ARG A 198 -6.28 -30.50 -7.89
#